data_AF-A0A6B2G7L0-F1
#
_entry.id   AF-A0A6B2G7L0-F1
#
_cell.length_a   1.000
_cell.length_b   1.000
_cell.length_c   1.000
_cell.angle_alpha   90.00
_cell.angle_beta   90.00
_cell.angle_gamma   90.00
#
_symmetry.space_group_name_H-M   'P 1'
#
loop_
_entity.id
_entity.type
_entity.pdbx_description
1 polymer ?
#
loop_
_entity_poly.entity_id
_entity_poly.type
_entity_poly.pdbx_seq_one_letter_code
_entity_poly.pdbx_strand_id
1 'polypeptide(L)' 'MSIPSFVNYIFLEKNQSPLTVKAYRNDLENFAAFCLTNFELQNIEQVSYSEIRSWIVDLVTKKNSNSSINRKISS' A
#
# COMPACT_ATOMS: atom_id res chain seq x y z
N MET A 1 12.72 4.35 2.78
CA MET A 1 11.83 5.51 2.98
C MET A 1 10.60 5.11 3.80
N SER A 2 10.31 5.83 4.90
CA SER A 2 9.10 5.58 5.70
C SER A 2 7.81 6.02 4.97
N ILE A 3 6.66 5.41 5.32
CA ILE A 3 5.35 5.82 4.77
C ILE A 3 5.11 7.33 4.95
N PRO A 4 5.32 7.96 6.13
CA PRO A 4 5.18 9.40 6.28
C PRO A 4 6.06 10.21 5.32
N SER A 5 7.32 9.79 5.12
CA SER A 5 8.24 10.48 4.20
C SER A 5 7.75 10.42 2.75
N PHE A 6 7.25 9.26 2.31
CA PHE A 6 6.71 9.09 0.95
C PHE A 6 5.43 9.89 0.72
N VAL A 7 4.51 9.86 1.68
CA VAL A 7 3.24 10.60 1.63
C VAL A 7 3.50 12.11 1.60
N ASN A 8 4.47 12.60 2.39
CA ASN A 8 4.90 14.00 2.35
C ASN A 8 5.53 14.38 0.99
N TYR A 9 6.36 13.51 0.42
CA TYR A 9 6.93 13.72 -0.91
C TYR A 9 5.83 13.87 -1.97
N ILE A 10 4.84 12.98 -1.97
CA ILE A 10 3.72 13.05 -2.92
C ILE A 10 2.86 14.31 -2.70
N PHE A 11 2.66 14.71 -1.45
CA PHE A 11 1.91 15.94 -1.15
C PHE A 11 2.64 17.19 -1.62
N LEU A 12 3.92 17.35 -1.26
CA LEU A 12 4.69 18.57 -1.47
C LEU A 12 5.28 18.66 -2.89
N GLU A 13 5.92 17.59 -3.35
CA GLU A 13 6.67 17.59 -4.63
C GLU A 13 5.78 17.23 -5.82
N LYS A 14 4.70 16.47 -5.60
CA LYS A 14 3.75 16.07 -6.66
C LYS A 14 2.43 16.83 -6.60
N ASN A 15 2.25 17.76 -5.66
CA ASN A 15 1.04 18.58 -5.48
C ASN A 15 -0.25 17.75 -5.54
N GLN A 16 -0.22 16.52 -5.01
CA GLN A 16 -1.40 15.66 -5.00
C GLN A 16 -2.43 16.17 -3.99
N SER A 17 -3.71 15.95 -4.32
CA SER A 17 -4.81 16.40 -3.46
C SER A 17 -4.74 15.74 -2.07
N PRO A 18 -5.21 16.41 -0.99
CA PRO A 18 -5.25 15.83 0.34
C PRO A 18 -5.99 14.49 0.42
N LEU A 19 -7.05 14.32 -0.40
CA LEU A 19 -7.80 13.07 -0.49
C LEU A 19 -6.98 11.95 -1.14
N THR A 20 -6.24 12.27 -2.21
CA THR A 20 -5.31 11.33 -2.86
C THR A 20 -4.22 10.89 -1.88
N VAL A 21 -3.58 11.85 -1.19
CA VAL A 21 -2.53 11.59 -0.20
C VAL A 21 -3.04 10.70 0.94
N LYS A 22 -4.27 10.96 1.43
CA LYS A 22 -4.92 10.12 2.44
C LYS A 22 -5.18 8.70 1.92
N ALA A 23 -5.64 8.56 0.68
CA ALA A 23 -5.87 7.25 0.08
C ALA A 23 -4.57 6.45 -0.05
N TYR A 24 -3.50 7.07 -0.56
CA TYR A 24 -2.18 6.45 -0.68
C TYR A 24 -1.66 5.99 0.69
N ARG A 25 -1.71 6.87 1.69
CA ARG A 25 -1.31 6.54 3.06
C ARG A 25 -2.05 5.31 3.60
N ASN A 26 -3.38 5.30 3.46
CA ASN A 26 -4.19 4.19 3.94
C ASN A 26 -3.89 2.90 3.18
N ASP A 27 -3.70 2.96 1.86
CA ASP A 27 -3.40 1.78 1.06
C ASP A 27 -2.01 1.19 1.44
N LEU A 28 -0.99 2.03 1.68
CA LEU A 28 0.32 1.61 2.17
C LEU A 28 0.30 1.06 3.61
N GLU A 29 -0.44 1.69 4.52
CA GLU A 29 -0.58 1.23 5.91
C GLU A 29 -1.29 -0.14 5.96
N ASN A 30 -2.31 -0.35 5.12
CA ASN A 30 -2.98 -1.65 4.98
C ASN A 30 -2.03 -2.72 4.45
N PHE A 31 -1.18 -2.37 3.47
CA PHE A 31 -0.17 -3.31 2.96
C PHE A 31 0.88 -3.65 4.02
N ALA A 32 1.41 -2.65 4.73
CA ALA A 32 2.36 -2.86 5.81
C ALA A 32 1.79 -3.77 6.90
N ALA A 33 0.54 -3.56 7.31
CA ALA A 33 -0.15 -4.41 8.27
C ALA A 33 -0.32 -5.86 7.76
N PHE A 34 -0.63 -6.03 6.48
CA PHE A 34 -0.69 -7.35 5.85
C PHE A 34 0.67 -8.05 5.87
N CYS A 35 1.75 -7.37 5.49
CA CYS A 35 3.11 -7.89 5.50
C CYS A 35 3.54 -8.31 6.92
N LEU A 36 3.28 -7.47 7.91
CA LEU A 36 3.59 -7.77 9.31
C LEU A 36 2.83 -9.01 9.81
N THR A 37 1.54 -9.10 9.49
CA THR A 37 0.67 -10.17 10.02
C THR A 37 0.96 -11.54 9.39
N ASN A 38 1.29 -11.57 8.09
CA ASN A 38 1.39 -12.83 7.33
C ASN A 38 2.85 -13.30 7.13
N PHE A 39 3.82 -12.40 7.27
CA PHE A 39 5.23 -12.68 6.95
C PHE A 39 6.21 -12.15 8.00
N GLU A 40 5.72 -11.57 9.10
CA GLU A 40 6.54 -10.94 10.16
C GLU A 40 7.46 -9.81 9.62
N LEU A 41 7.13 -9.28 8.45
CA LEU A 41 7.91 -8.24 7.79
C LEU A 41 7.53 -6.86 8.33
N GLN A 42 8.42 -6.30 9.15
CA GLN A 42 8.26 -4.95 9.71
C GLN A 42 8.64 -3.85 8.71
N ASN A 43 9.54 -4.15 7.77
CA ASN A 43 10.04 -3.17 6.81
C ASN A 43 9.48 -3.45 5.42
N ILE A 44 8.61 -2.56 4.95
CA ILE A 44 8.01 -2.64 3.60
C ILE A 44 9.05 -2.53 2.48
N GLU A 45 10.24 -2.00 2.75
CA GLU A 45 11.34 -1.89 1.77
C GLU A 45 12.00 -3.24 1.47
N GLN A 46 11.79 -4.23 2.33
CA GLN A 46 12.33 -5.59 2.17
C GLN A 46 11.34 -6.54 1.49
N VAL A 47 10.18 -6.02 1.09
CA VAL A 47 9.11 -6.84 0.53
C VAL A 47 9.51 -7.36 -0.85
N SER A 48 9.37 -8.67 -1.02
CA SER A 48 9.58 -9.40 -2.26
C SER A 48 8.32 -9.40 -3.14
N TYR A 49 8.51 -9.70 -4.43
CA TYR A 49 7.41 -9.87 -5.36
C TYR A 49 6.38 -10.93 -4.91
N SER A 50 6.83 -11.97 -4.20
CA SER A 50 5.97 -13.03 -3.66
C SER A 50 4.98 -12.50 -2.63
N GLU A 51 5.40 -11.61 -1.72
CA GLU A 51 4.48 -11.04 -0.73
C GLU A 51 3.48 -10.09 -1.38
N ILE A 52 3.90 -9.31 -2.39
CA ILE A 52 3.00 -8.46 -3.19
C ILE A 52 1.93 -9.32 -3.89
N ARG A 53 2.34 -10.42 -4.54
CA ARG A 53 1.39 -11.36 -5.17
C ARG A 53 0.42 -11.96 -4.15
N SER A 54 0.92 -12.30 -2.97
CA SER A 54 0.11 -12.86 -1.88
C SER A 54 -0.93 -11.84 -1.39
N TRP A 55 -0.56 -10.56 -1.34
CA TRP A 55 -1.49 -9.48 -1.02
C TRP A 55 -2.60 -9.33 -2.07
N ILE A 56 -2.27 -9.43 -3.36
CA ILE A 56 -3.28 -9.39 -4.43
C ILE A 56 -4.27 -10.55 -4.26
N VAL A 57 -3.79 -11.75 -3.97
CA VAL A 57 -4.64 -12.92 -3.72
C VAL A 57 -5.53 -12.72 -2.49
N ASP A 58 -5.01 -12.14 -1.40
CA ASP A 58 -5.80 -11.79 -0.22
C ASP A 58 -6.91 -10.78 -0.54
N LEU A 59 -6.60 -9.73 -1.32
CA LEU A 59 -7.59 -8.73 -1.73
C LEU A 59 -8.71 -9.31 -2.60
N VAL A 60 -8.37 -10.22 -3.52
CA VAL A 60 -9.34 -10.97 -4.34
C VAL A 60 -10.20 -11.87 -3.46
N THR A 61 -9.59 -12.58 -2.52
CA THR A 61 -10.29 -13.46 -1.56
C THR A 61 -11.27 -12.66 -0.69
N LYS A 62 -10.90 -11.44 -0.31
CA LYS A 62 -11.75 -10.47 0.38
C LYS A 62 -12.84 -9.83 -0.51
N LYS A 63 -12.99 -10.29 -1.75
CA LYS A 63 -13.98 -9.81 -2.73
C LYS A 63 -13.90 -8.30 -3.02
N ASN A 64 -12.70 -7.72 -2.96
CA ASN A 64 -12.49 -6.36 -3.44
C ASN A 64 -12.76 -6.29 -4.95
N SER A 65 -13.33 -5.17 -5.41
CA SER A 65 -13.47 -4.93 -6.85
C SER A 65 -12.09 -4.80 -7.52
N ASN A 66 -12.01 -5.16 -8.80
CA ASN A 66 -10.78 -4.98 -9.58
C ASN A 66 -10.29 -3.52 -9.57
N SER A 67 -11.21 -2.55 -9.56
CA SER A 67 -10.87 -1.13 -9.45
C SER A 67 -10.23 -0.76 -8.11
N SER A 68 -10.71 -1.35 -7.00
CA SER A 68 -10.13 -1.15 -5.67
C SER A 68 -8.74 -1.79 -5.59
N ILE A 69 -8.59 -3.00 -6.10
CA ILE A 69 -7.31 -3.73 -6.15
C ILE A 69 -6.29 -2.94 -6.97
N ASN A 70 -6.65 -2.52 -8.18
CA ASN A 70 -5.75 -1.75 -9.04
C ASN A 70 -5.35 -0.41 -8.41
N ARG A 71 -6.27 0.27 -7.72
CA ARG A 71 -5.92 1.50 -6.98
C ARG A 71 -4.91 1.24 -5.86
N LYS A 72 -5.12 0.16 -5.09
CA LYS A 72 -4.22 -0.24 -3.99
C LYS A 72 -2.82 -0.61 -4.48
N ILE A 73 -2.72 -1.23 -5.67
CA ILE A 73 -1.43 -1.59 -6.28
C ILE A 73 -0.69 -0.35 -6.84
N SER A 74 -1.44 0.63 -7.35
CA SER A 74 -0.85 1.86 -7.92
C SER A 74 -0.46 2.92 -6.89
N SER A 75 -0.83 2.74 -5.62
CA SER A 75 -0.49 3.65 -4.51
C SER A 75 0.94 3.42 -4.03
#